data_AF-A0A098VLK5-F1
#
_entry.id   AF-A0A098VLK5-F1
#
_cell.length_a   1.000
_cell.length_b   1.000
_cell.length_c   1.000
_cell.angle_alpha   90.00
_cell.angle_beta   90.00
_cell.angle_gamma   90.00
#
_symmetry.space_group_name_H-M   'P 1'
#
loop_
_entity.id
_entity.type
_entity.pdbx_description
1 polymer ?
#
loop_
_entity_poly.entity_id
_entity_poly.type
_entity_poly.pdbx_seq_one_letter_code
_entity_poly.pdbx_strand_id
1 'polypeptide(L)'
;MHWERLDSFVAEFRSNQNMKILLLGAGGIGCELLKVFSSLPLLESIDLVDMDTIEVTNLHRQFLFRKEHIGQPKATVAAMIMESFSPSLRGLIKPWVANVFSLPLTLFSSMTIVINALDNIEARSRISLMCLLAGKMLIDVGTAGIEGQVTTLCGDRKIQPIECFNCVPKSIPSSDAPIPVCTIRQTPTTFTHCVIWAKEILFNSLFCTIYMPPESKHVDQDGSEGESGHLPRNGELMAEAKNSGAKKDDSSSGDDLESYLARYVHSPSSLKDLLLRIFHTDIVALVAMESLWSNRLPPSPLALQSFERSNFPFSAISEYAEEIPIDDLLGIMCFYIEKLISIRPLAFDKDDHDSIALIHAAACIRAHVFGISMQSRFSVRAITGRIVPAVISTNAVAAGLATLQLIHMMNSGYISGGSERSTALLPTVYYAPWRKGPGSLFLCERIQPPNPECEVCGIGLFILNVGSAISTKLATVISLIEEHLYPEETFTILDDFQSLTEKTLDELSMVLDFLSIGLKAGALLFLIPEEEKLSKARIYLNCVIDQPDDVFQPYIATVLALSSSNKRRRCWEEDEKAVDSEDDGFEII
;
A
#
# COMPACT_ATOMS: atom_id res chain seq x y z
N MET A 1 -43.44 -2.58 2.57
CA MET A 1 -42.76 -1.86 3.68
C MET A 1 -43.70 -0.75 4.13
N HIS A 2 -44.22 -0.81 5.35
CA HIS A 2 -45.10 0.22 5.91
C HIS A 2 -44.27 1.41 6.37
N TRP A 3 -44.60 2.62 5.92
CA TRP A 3 -43.90 3.87 6.27
C TRP A 3 -43.84 4.15 7.78
N GLU A 4 -44.81 3.67 8.56
CA GLU A 4 -44.81 3.75 10.03
C GLU A 4 -43.63 3.00 10.68
N ARG A 5 -43.12 1.93 10.03
CA ARG A 5 -41.88 1.28 10.47
C ARG A 5 -40.66 2.15 10.19
N LEU A 6 -40.68 3.01 9.18
CA LEU A 6 -39.58 3.92 8.87
C LEU A 6 -39.49 5.04 9.91
N ASP A 7 -40.62 5.58 10.37
CA ASP A 7 -40.64 6.63 11.40
C ASP A 7 -40.23 6.08 12.77
N SER A 8 -40.72 4.89 13.15
CA SER A 8 -40.25 4.18 14.34
C SER A 8 -38.77 3.79 14.23
N PHE A 9 -38.34 3.35 13.05
CA PHE A 9 -36.93 3.06 12.74
C PHE A 9 -36.07 4.32 12.87
N VAL A 10 -36.50 5.46 12.34
CA VAL A 10 -35.80 6.75 12.45
C VAL A 10 -35.80 7.26 13.90
N ALA A 11 -36.86 7.00 14.68
CA ALA A 11 -36.94 7.38 16.10
C ALA A 11 -36.04 6.51 16.99
N GLU A 12 -35.99 5.19 16.75
CA GLU A 12 -35.06 4.27 17.42
C GLU A 12 -33.61 4.55 17.00
N PHE A 13 -33.39 4.82 15.71
CA PHE A 13 -32.13 5.35 15.18
C PHE A 13 -31.73 6.57 16.02
N ARG A 14 -32.59 7.59 16.14
CA ARG A 14 -32.33 8.83 16.93
C ARG A 14 -32.00 8.65 18.41
N SER A 15 -32.29 7.49 19.00
CA SER A 15 -32.00 7.21 20.41
C SER A 15 -30.58 6.67 20.64
N ASN A 16 -29.87 6.26 19.59
CA ASN A 16 -28.49 5.79 19.66
C ASN A 16 -27.50 6.95 19.43
N GLN A 17 -26.40 6.89 20.18
CA GLN A 17 -25.34 7.90 20.31
C GLN A 17 -24.93 8.60 19.00
N ASN A 18 -24.49 9.85 19.14
CA ASN A 18 -23.82 10.63 18.09
C ASN A 18 -22.69 9.80 17.41
N MET A 19 -22.71 9.70 16.08
CA MET A 19 -21.80 8.83 15.32
C MET A 19 -20.61 9.61 14.75
N LYS A 20 -19.40 9.17 15.08
CA LYS A 20 -18.15 9.67 14.50
C LYS A 20 -17.63 8.67 13.45
N ILE A 21 -17.55 9.10 12.20
CA ILE A 21 -17.06 8.27 11.09
C ILE A 21 -15.65 8.71 10.72
N LEU A 22 -14.71 7.77 10.67
CA LEU A 22 -13.43 7.96 9.98
C LEU A 22 -13.55 7.41 8.56
N LEU A 23 -13.61 8.30 7.57
CA LEU A 23 -13.68 7.94 6.15
C LEU A 23 -12.30 8.08 5.51
N LEU A 24 -11.75 6.97 5.05
CA LEU A 24 -10.40 6.88 4.50
C LEU A 24 -10.46 6.78 2.97
N GLY A 25 -10.09 7.86 2.30
CA GLY A 25 -10.15 8.03 0.85
C GLY A 25 -11.30 8.93 0.41
N ALA A 26 -10.97 9.98 -0.33
CA ALA A 26 -11.90 10.92 -0.99
C ALA A 26 -11.96 10.67 -2.51
N GLY A 27 -11.64 9.44 -2.94
CA GLY A 27 -11.75 8.99 -4.32
C GLY A 27 -13.20 8.74 -4.77
N GLY A 28 -13.38 7.84 -5.74
CA GLY A 28 -14.71 7.58 -6.33
C GLY A 28 -15.72 7.04 -5.32
N ILE A 29 -15.32 6.04 -4.54
CA ILE A 29 -16.14 5.46 -3.46
C ILE A 29 -16.38 6.50 -2.35
N GLY A 30 -15.33 7.22 -1.93
CA GLY A 30 -15.41 8.23 -0.87
C GLY A 30 -16.41 9.35 -1.19
N CYS A 31 -16.38 9.88 -2.42
CA CYS A 31 -17.35 10.86 -2.89
C CYS A 31 -18.79 10.35 -2.79
N GLU A 32 -19.02 9.10 -3.19
CA GLU A 32 -20.35 8.46 -3.14
C GLU A 32 -20.82 8.21 -1.70
N LEU A 33 -19.92 7.79 -0.82
CA LEU A 33 -20.21 7.61 0.61
C LEU A 33 -20.62 8.93 1.27
N LEU A 34 -19.88 10.02 1.04
CA LEU A 34 -20.21 11.35 1.57
C LEU A 34 -21.61 11.79 1.15
N LYS A 35 -21.98 11.55 -0.11
CA LYS A 35 -23.34 11.81 -0.61
C LYS A 35 -24.38 11.05 0.18
N VAL A 36 -24.18 9.76 0.45
CA VAL A 36 -25.15 8.96 1.20
C VAL A 36 -25.17 9.40 2.68
N PHE A 37 -24.03 9.74 3.28
CA PHE A 37 -23.94 10.21 4.66
C PHE A 37 -24.71 11.51 4.91
N SER A 38 -24.87 12.36 3.91
CA SER A 38 -25.71 13.56 3.99
C SER A 38 -27.16 13.29 4.43
N SER A 39 -27.63 12.07 4.19
CA SER A 39 -28.98 11.60 4.52
C SER A 39 -29.05 10.81 5.84
N LEU A 40 -27.93 10.65 6.56
CA LEU A 40 -27.90 9.95 7.85
C LEU A 40 -28.21 10.93 8.99
N PRO A 41 -29.27 10.71 9.79
CA PRO A 41 -29.74 11.70 10.77
C PRO A 41 -28.96 11.79 12.10
N LEU A 42 -27.82 11.10 12.28
CA LEU A 42 -27.10 11.00 13.58
C LEU A 42 -25.59 11.18 13.51
N LEU A 43 -25.13 11.88 12.49
CA LEU A 43 -23.71 12.11 12.31
C LEU A 43 -23.23 13.22 13.24
N GLU A 44 -22.22 12.94 14.07
CA GLU A 44 -21.52 13.93 14.90
C GLU A 44 -20.37 14.56 14.11
N SER A 45 -19.55 13.73 13.47
CA SER A 45 -18.42 14.17 12.68
C SER A 45 -18.04 13.14 11.63
N ILE A 46 -17.47 13.62 10.52
CA ILE A 46 -16.75 12.81 9.56
C ILE A 46 -15.31 13.32 9.51
N ASP A 47 -14.37 12.50 9.95
CA ASP A 47 -12.96 12.73 9.69
C ASP A 47 -12.64 12.13 8.32
N LEU A 48 -12.46 13.00 7.31
CA LEU A 48 -12.21 12.61 5.91
C LEU A 48 -10.72 12.70 5.60
N VAL A 49 -10.07 11.56 5.34
CA VAL A 49 -8.62 11.52 5.09
C VAL A 49 -8.34 11.19 3.63
N ASP A 50 -7.54 12.02 2.96
CA ASP A 50 -6.97 11.73 1.63
C ASP A 50 -5.69 12.55 1.43
N MET A 51 -4.63 11.95 0.89
CA MET A 51 -3.34 12.62 0.69
C MET A 51 -3.21 13.28 -0.70
N ASP A 52 -4.07 12.94 -1.64
CA ASP A 52 -3.92 13.33 -3.04
C ASP A 52 -4.53 14.70 -3.33
N THR A 53 -4.09 15.26 -4.47
CA THR A 53 -4.73 16.40 -5.12
C THR A 53 -5.63 15.97 -6.27
N ILE A 54 -6.51 16.85 -6.70
CA ILE A 54 -7.49 16.59 -7.77
C ILE A 54 -6.83 16.70 -9.13
N GLU A 55 -7.05 15.70 -9.98
CA GLU A 55 -6.56 15.67 -11.36
C GLU A 55 -7.68 15.59 -12.40
N VAL A 56 -7.38 15.97 -13.64
CA VAL A 56 -8.31 15.82 -14.79
C VAL A 56 -8.78 14.38 -14.93
N THR A 57 -7.86 13.41 -14.74
CA THR A 57 -8.12 11.97 -14.84
C THR A 57 -9.15 11.49 -13.82
N ASN A 58 -9.41 12.26 -12.75
CA ASN A 58 -10.32 11.87 -11.68
C ASN A 58 -11.79 12.24 -12.00
N LEU A 59 -12.02 13.27 -12.81
CA LEU A 59 -13.32 13.93 -12.98
C LEU A 59 -14.44 13.03 -13.55
N HIS A 60 -14.09 11.98 -14.31
CA HIS A 60 -15.08 11.08 -14.88
C HIS A 60 -15.71 10.10 -13.87
N ARG A 61 -15.11 9.98 -12.67
CA ARG A 61 -15.55 9.01 -11.64
C ARG A 61 -15.62 9.56 -10.21
N GLN A 62 -15.21 10.81 -10.00
CA GLN A 62 -15.24 11.51 -8.72
C GLN A 62 -16.12 12.75 -8.87
N PHE A 63 -17.44 12.56 -8.77
CA PHE A 63 -18.43 13.55 -9.19
C PHE A 63 -18.46 14.83 -8.32
N LEU A 64 -17.79 14.86 -7.18
CA LEU A 64 -17.64 16.10 -6.39
C LEU A 64 -16.71 17.09 -7.11
N PHE A 65 -15.71 16.61 -7.85
CA PHE A 65 -14.66 17.47 -8.39
C PHE A 65 -15.02 18.05 -9.76
N ARG A 66 -14.48 19.23 -10.06
CA ARG A 66 -14.70 20.01 -11.28
C ARG A 66 -13.36 20.53 -11.78
N LYS A 67 -13.33 21.04 -13.02
CA LYS A 67 -12.10 21.53 -13.65
C LYS A 67 -11.42 22.66 -12.86
N GLU A 68 -12.20 23.50 -12.18
CA GLU A 68 -11.69 24.56 -11.30
C GLU A 68 -11.01 24.06 -10.01
N HIS A 69 -11.24 22.80 -9.63
CA HIS A 69 -10.67 22.21 -8.42
C HIS A 69 -9.32 21.51 -8.65
N ILE A 70 -8.83 21.45 -9.90
CA ILE A 70 -7.59 20.75 -10.25
C ILE A 70 -6.40 21.33 -9.46
N GLY A 71 -5.56 20.45 -8.91
CA GLY A 71 -4.39 20.78 -8.08
C GLY A 71 -4.73 21.07 -6.61
N GLN A 72 -5.99 21.13 -6.23
CA GLN A 72 -6.40 21.30 -4.84
C GLN A 72 -6.49 19.95 -4.11
N PRO A 73 -6.30 19.89 -2.77
CA PRO A 73 -6.41 18.65 -2.01
C PRO A 73 -7.81 18.04 -2.04
N LYS A 74 -7.92 16.74 -2.31
CA LYS A 74 -9.21 16.04 -2.46
C LYS A 74 -10.08 16.13 -1.20
N ALA A 75 -9.51 15.84 -0.03
CA ALA A 75 -10.23 15.86 1.25
C ALA A 75 -10.86 17.24 1.53
N THR A 76 -10.08 18.31 1.37
CA THR A 76 -10.52 19.69 1.64
C THR A 76 -11.64 20.12 0.70
N VAL A 77 -11.48 19.88 -0.60
CA VAL A 77 -12.51 20.25 -1.59
C VAL A 77 -13.78 19.41 -1.43
N ALA A 78 -13.65 18.10 -1.17
CA ALA A 78 -14.80 17.24 -0.93
C ALA A 78 -15.62 17.70 0.28
N ALA A 79 -14.95 18.04 1.39
CA ALA A 79 -15.60 18.61 2.57
C ALA A 79 -16.34 19.91 2.24
N MET A 80 -15.64 20.87 1.62
CA MET A 80 -16.23 22.16 1.23
C MET A 80 -17.50 22.00 0.38
N ILE A 81 -17.46 21.14 -0.65
CA ILE A 81 -18.58 20.93 -1.55
C ILE A 81 -19.75 20.29 -0.80
N MET A 82 -19.48 19.26 0.00
CA MET A 82 -20.52 18.54 0.73
C MET A 82 -21.21 19.41 1.79
N GLU A 83 -20.48 20.26 2.49
CA GLU A 83 -21.04 21.21 3.46
C GLU A 83 -21.83 22.35 2.79
N SER A 84 -21.47 22.71 1.56
CA SER A 84 -22.23 23.65 0.74
C SER A 84 -23.54 23.03 0.23
N PHE A 85 -23.49 21.76 -0.16
CA PHE A 85 -24.59 21.04 -0.78
C PHE A 85 -25.62 20.56 0.25
N SER A 86 -25.16 20.05 1.40
CA SER A 86 -26.03 19.53 2.45
C SER A 86 -25.86 20.32 3.74
N PRO A 87 -26.85 21.17 4.11
CA PRO A 87 -26.82 21.90 5.38
C PRO A 87 -26.69 21.00 6.62
N SER A 88 -27.11 19.74 6.54
CA SER A 88 -26.97 18.75 7.62
C SER A 88 -25.51 18.37 7.92
N LEU A 89 -24.60 18.55 6.96
CA LEU A 89 -23.18 18.21 7.10
C LEU A 89 -22.31 19.42 7.47
N ARG A 90 -22.87 20.63 7.49
CA ARG A 90 -22.10 21.87 7.65
C ARG A 90 -21.39 21.91 9.00
N GLY A 91 -20.06 21.99 8.97
CA GLY A 91 -19.21 21.99 10.15
C GLY A 91 -18.96 20.61 10.75
N LEU A 92 -19.46 19.54 10.12
CA LEU A 92 -19.28 18.17 10.60
C LEU A 92 -18.14 17.43 9.89
N ILE A 93 -17.71 17.90 8.71
CA ILE A 93 -16.64 17.22 7.96
C ILE A 93 -15.31 17.86 8.29
N LYS A 94 -14.43 17.11 8.94
CA LYS A 94 -13.06 17.51 9.23
C LYS A 94 -12.11 16.90 8.17
N PRO A 95 -11.62 17.68 7.19
CA PRO A 95 -10.70 17.18 6.19
C PRO A 95 -9.28 17.03 6.76
N TRP A 96 -8.64 15.91 6.44
CA TRP A 96 -7.24 15.61 6.73
C TRP A 96 -6.51 15.38 5.42
N VAL A 97 -5.60 16.29 5.08
CA VAL A 97 -4.65 16.09 3.98
C VAL A 97 -3.44 15.36 4.54
N ALA A 98 -3.57 14.04 4.66
CA ALA A 98 -2.59 13.22 5.36
C ALA A 98 -2.50 11.82 4.74
N ASN A 99 -1.31 11.24 4.85
CA ASN A 99 -1.11 9.84 4.53
C ASN A 99 -1.73 8.97 5.64
N VAL A 100 -2.45 7.91 5.27
CA VAL A 100 -3.10 7.02 6.23
C VAL A 100 -2.12 6.28 7.17
N PHE A 101 -0.86 6.08 6.76
CA PHE A 101 0.18 5.48 7.59
C PHE A 101 0.61 6.38 8.74
N SER A 102 0.42 7.70 8.65
CA SER A 102 0.78 8.65 9.70
C SER A 102 -0.36 8.94 10.68
N LEU A 103 -1.52 8.28 10.55
CA LEU A 103 -2.66 8.52 11.43
C LEU A 103 -2.42 7.90 12.81
N PRO A 104 -2.58 8.65 13.91
CA PRO A 104 -2.33 8.15 15.25
C PRO A 104 -3.44 7.22 15.71
N LEU A 105 -3.11 6.23 16.55
CA LEU A 105 -4.09 5.30 17.12
C LEU A 105 -5.21 6.00 17.90
N THR A 106 -4.90 7.12 18.56
CA THR A 106 -5.88 7.93 19.30
C THR A 106 -7.04 8.43 18.42
N LEU A 107 -6.78 8.71 17.14
CA LEU A 107 -7.81 9.06 16.17
C LEU A 107 -8.78 7.89 15.99
N PHE A 108 -8.27 6.69 15.71
CA PHE A 108 -9.10 5.48 15.56
C PHE A 108 -9.92 5.20 16.82
N SER A 109 -9.29 5.26 18.00
CA SER A 109 -9.96 5.02 19.28
C SER A 109 -11.12 5.99 19.55
N SER A 110 -11.03 7.22 19.06
CA SER A 110 -12.09 8.24 19.22
C SER A 110 -13.31 8.05 18.31
N MET A 111 -13.20 7.19 17.30
CA MET A 111 -14.22 7.01 16.27
C MET A 111 -15.24 5.94 16.64
N THR A 112 -16.46 6.08 16.12
CA THR A 112 -17.51 5.08 16.26
C THR A 112 -17.29 3.93 15.27
N ILE A 113 -16.97 4.27 14.02
CA ILE A 113 -16.72 3.31 12.94
C ILE A 113 -15.68 3.85 11.97
N VAL A 114 -14.91 2.95 11.36
CA VAL A 114 -13.97 3.26 10.29
C VAL A 114 -14.51 2.72 8.97
N ILE A 115 -14.46 3.52 7.91
CA ILE A 115 -14.90 3.12 6.57
C ILE A 115 -13.75 3.35 5.60
N ASN A 116 -13.30 2.28 4.96
CA ASN A 116 -12.16 2.26 4.07
C ASN A 116 -12.60 2.30 2.61
N ALA A 117 -12.14 3.32 1.89
CA ALA A 117 -12.38 3.58 0.48
C ALA A 117 -11.05 3.78 -0.29
N LEU A 118 -9.97 3.18 0.21
CA LEU A 118 -8.62 3.23 -0.37
C LEU A 118 -8.45 2.24 -1.52
N ASP A 119 -7.49 2.44 -2.40
CA ASP A 119 -7.18 1.59 -3.56
C ASP A 119 -5.91 0.74 -3.41
N ASN A 120 -5.10 1.00 -2.37
CA ASN A 120 -3.87 0.27 -2.10
C ASN A 120 -4.05 -0.82 -1.04
N ILE A 121 -3.76 -2.09 -1.39
CA ILE A 121 -3.83 -3.26 -0.49
C ILE A 121 -3.04 -3.06 0.81
N GLU A 122 -1.83 -2.50 0.73
CA GLU A 122 -0.97 -2.28 1.89
C GLU A 122 -1.62 -1.30 2.88
N ALA A 123 -2.17 -0.20 2.35
CA ALA A 123 -2.89 0.78 3.13
C ALA A 123 -4.15 0.15 3.77
N ARG A 124 -4.90 -0.68 3.03
CA ARG A 124 -6.05 -1.41 3.60
C ARG A 124 -5.64 -2.36 4.73
N SER A 125 -4.53 -3.08 4.55
CA SER A 125 -3.94 -3.97 5.56
C SER A 125 -3.56 -3.20 6.83
N ARG A 126 -2.86 -2.06 6.67
CA ARG A 126 -2.51 -1.17 7.78
C ARG A 126 -3.75 -0.67 8.54
N ILE A 127 -4.77 -0.20 7.83
CA ILE A 127 -6.01 0.29 8.44
C ILE A 127 -6.75 -0.82 9.19
N SER A 128 -6.82 -2.03 8.63
CA SER A 128 -7.40 -3.17 9.34
C SER A 128 -6.66 -3.49 10.64
N LEU A 129 -5.34 -3.33 10.67
CA LEU A 129 -4.54 -3.50 11.88
C LEU A 129 -4.75 -2.37 12.90
N MET A 130 -4.84 -1.12 12.45
CA MET A 130 -5.18 0.00 13.34
C MET A 130 -6.57 -0.17 13.98
N CYS A 131 -7.52 -0.70 13.22
CA CYS A 131 -8.87 -1.03 13.71
C CYS A 131 -8.84 -2.17 14.74
N LEU A 132 -8.01 -3.20 14.53
CA LEU A 132 -7.75 -4.26 15.52
C LEU A 132 -7.20 -3.67 16.83
N LEU A 133 -6.19 -2.81 16.74
CA LEU A 133 -5.55 -2.16 17.89
C LEU A 133 -6.51 -1.26 18.67
N ALA A 134 -7.37 -0.53 17.96
CA ALA A 134 -8.35 0.38 18.56
C ALA A 134 -9.67 -0.30 18.97
N GLY A 135 -9.85 -1.58 18.66
CA GLY A 135 -11.11 -2.30 18.88
C GLY A 135 -12.29 -1.74 18.09
N LYS A 136 -12.07 -1.22 16.87
CA LYS A 136 -13.09 -0.53 16.07
C LYS A 136 -13.49 -1.33 14.85
N MET A 137 -14.80 -1.44 14.64
CA MET A 137 -15.37 -2.02 13.43
C MET A 137 -14.90 -1.25 12.18
N LEU A 138 -14.61 -2.00 11.12
CA LEU A 138 -14.19 -1.50 9.83
C LEU A 138 -15.16 -1.97 8.73
N ILE A 139 -15.58 -1.07 7.85
CA ILE A 139 -16.21 -1.45 6.57
C ILE A 139 -15.18 -1.25 5.46
N ASP A 140 -14.75 -2.33 4.81
CA ASP A 140 -13.83 -2.31 3.66
C ASP A 140 -14.62 -2.34 2.36
N VAL A 141 -14.35 -1.37 1.49
CA VAL A 141 -15.02 -1.21 0.19
C VAL A 141 -14.00 -1.31 -0.93
N GLY A 142 -14.23 -2.20 -1.89
CA GLY A 142 -13.37 -2.36 -3.07
C GLY A 142 -14.16 -2.40 -4.37
N THR A 143 -13.60 -1.83 -5.43
CA THR A 143 -14.17 -1.83 -6.77
C THR A 143 -13.10 -2.05 -7.82
N ALA A 144 -13.40 -2.85 -8.84
CA ALA A 144 -12.56 -3.04 -10.01
C ALA A 144 -13.45 -3.16 -11.26
N GLY A 145 -13.42 -2.14 -12.11
CA GLY A 145 -14.28 -2.05 -13.29
C GLY A 145 -15.76 -2.07 -12.92
N ILE A 146 -16.41 -3.18 -13.29
CA ILE A 146 -17.83 -3.44 -13.06
C ILE A 146 -18.07 -4.37 -11.86
N GLU A 147 -17.01 -4.78 -11.18
CA GLU A 147 -17.05 -5.66 -10.02
C GLU A 147 -16.77 -4.86 -8.75
N GLY A 148 -17.30 -5.34 -7.63
CA GLY A 148 -16.90 -4.82 -6.34
C GLY A 148 -17.28 -5.73 -5.18
N GLN A 149 -16.77 -5.34 -4.03
CA GLN A 149 -16.96 -6.04 -2.77
C GLN A 149 -17.15 -5.04 -1.63
N VAL A 150 -18.00 -5.41 -0.68
CA VAL A 150 -18.16 -4.70 0.59
C VAL A 150 -18.13 -5.75 1.70
N THR A 151 -17.24 -5.58 2.66
CA THR A 151 -17.11 -6.49 3.80
C THR A 151 -16.95 -5.71 5.08
N THR A 152 -17.47 -6.28 6.17
CA THR A 152 -17.23 -5.77 7.51
C THR A 152 -16.11 -6.56 8.14
N LEU A 153 -15.12 -5.86 8.68
CA LEU A 153 -13.91 -6.41 9.26
C LEU A 153 -13.73 -5.88 10.67
N CYS A 154 -12.94 -6.64 11.42
CA CYS A 154 -12.59 -6.50 12.82
C CYS A 154 -13.44 -5.52 13.64
N GLY A 155 -14.42 -6.05 14.36
CA GLY A 155 -14.92 -5.46 15.60
C GLY A 155 -14.07 -5.85 16.79
N ASP A 156 -14.27 -5.17 17.91
CA ASP A 156 -13.74 -5.57 19.21
C ASP A 156 -13.88 -7.09 19.44
N ARG A 157 -12.75 -7.76 19.68
CA ARG A 157 -12.71 -9.21 19.87
C ARG A 157 -13.40 -9.67 21.13
N LYS A 158 -13.59 -8.78 22.10
CA LYS A 158 -14.40 -9.02 23.30
C LYS A 158 -15.88 -9.11 22.96
N ILE A 159 -16.30 -8.46 21.87
CA ILE A 159 -17.69 -8.43 21.42
C ILE A 159 -17.96 -9.59 20.46
N GLN A 160 -17.19 -9.69 19.37
CA GLN A 160 -17.32 -10.79 18.42
C GLN A 160 -16.06 -10.94 17.56
N PRO A 161 -15.41 -12.13 17.56
CA PRO A 161 -14.27 -12.37 16.71
C PRO A 161 -14.72 -12.57 15.25
N ILE A 162 -14.38 -11.62 14.38
CA ILE A 162 -14.52 -11.70 12.92
C ILE A 162 -13.17 -11.58 12.23
N GLU A 163 -13.07 -12.11 11.02
CA GLU A 163 -11.85 -12.05 10.22
C GLU A 163 -11.32 -10.61 10.02
N CYS A 164 -10.00 -10.49 9.96
CA CYS A 164 -9.35 -9.25 9.53
C CYS A 164 -9.07 -9.28 8.02
N PHE A 165 -8.63 -8.15 7.47
CA PHE A 165 -8.33 -8.03 6.04
C PHE A 165 -7.33 -9.10 5.54
N ASN A 166 -6.37 -9.50 6.39
CA ASN A 166 -5.29 -10.44 6.07
C ASN A 166 -5.60 -11.91 6.38
N CYS A 167 -6.82 -12.25 6.85
CA CYS A 167 -7.19 -13.65 7.10
C CYS A 167 -7.26 -14.50 5.84
N VAL A 168 -7.70 -13.87 4.74
CA VAL A 168 -7.78 -14.47 3.42
C VAL A 168 -6.68 -13.84 2.55
N PRO A 169 -5.70 -14.62 2.08
CA PRO A 169 -4.67 -14.13 1.18
C PRO A 169 -5.32 -13.45 -0.01
N LYS A 170 -4.94 -12.19 -0.26
CA LYS A 170 -5.41 -11.47 -1.43
C LYS A 170 -4.55 -11.93 -2.59
N SER A 171 -5.19 -12.50 -3.62
CA SER A 171 -4.48 -12.83 -4.86
C SER A 171 -3.88 -11.54 -5.39
N ILE A 172 -2.56 -11.50 -5.46
CA ILE A 172 -1.85 -10.49 -6.21
C ILE A 172 -2.43 -10.57 -7.63
N PRO A 173 -3.01 -9.48 -8.18
CA PRO A 173 -3.49 -9.47 -9.56
C PRO A 173 -2.41 -10.06 -10.46
N SER A 174 -2.77 -10.80 -11.52
CA SER A 174 -1.77 -11.38 -12.43
C SER A 174 -0.82 -10.34 -13.03
N SER A 175 -1.23 -9.07 -13.06
CA SER A 175 -0.42 -7.90 -13.43
C SER A 175 0.64 -7.50 -12.39
N ASP A 176 0.50 -7.92 -11.14
CA ASP A 176 1.37 -7.60 -10.00
C ASP A 176 2.18 -8.83 -9.51
N ALA A 177 1.99 -10.00 -10.12
CA ALA A 177 2.82 -11.16 -9.83
C ALA A 177 4.29 -10.82 -10.14
N PRO A 178 5.25 -11.16 -9.25
CA PRO A 178 6.65 -10.82 -9.47
C PRO A 178 7.14 -11.46 -10.78
N ILE A 179 7.41 -10.62 -11.77
CA ILE A 179 7.93 -11.07 -13.06
C ILE A 179 9.43 -11.33 -12.88
N PRO A 180 9.95 -12.52 -13.22
CA PRO A 180 11.37 -12.81 -13.10
C PRO A 180 12.21 -11.78 -13.89
N VAL A 181 13.30 -11.29 -13.28
CA VAL A 181 14.20 -10.31 -13.92
C VAL A 181 14.75 -10.83 -15.25
N CYS A 182 14.98 -12.15 -15.36
CA CYS A 182 15.38 -12.78 -16.62
C CYS A 182 14.31 -12.67 -17.72
N THR A 183 13.02 -12.70 -17.37
CA THR A 183 11.93 -12.44 -18.31
C THR A 183 11.97 -11.00 -18.82
N ILE A 184 12.22 -10.03 -17.94
CA ILE A 184 12.30 -8.60 -18.32
C ILE A 184 13.55 -8.32 -19.19
N ARG A 185 14.73 -8.84 -18.79
CA ARG A 185 16.01 -8.59 -19.46
C ARG A 185 16.16 -9.36 -20.78
N GLN A 186 15.82 -10.65 -20.77
CA GLN A 186 16.22 -11.58 -21.83
C GLN A 186 15.04 -12.08 -22.66
N THR A 187 13.87 -12.29 -22.07
CA THR A 187 12.79 -13.05 -22.73
C THR A 187 11.40 -12.48 -22.49
N PRO A 188 11.14 -11.21 -22.86
CA PRO A 188 9.80 -10.62 -22.76
C PRO A 188 8.82 -11.39 -23.66
N THR A 189 7.59 -11.55 -23.18
CA THR A 189 6.51 -12.27 -23.88
C THR A 189 5.26 -11.43 -24.03
N THR A 190 5.13 -10.36 -23.24
CA THR A 190 4.00 -9.43 -23.25
C THR A 190 4.50 -8.00 -23.39
N PHE A 191 3.64 -7.11 -23.90
CA PHE A 191 3.96 -5.69 -23.98
C PHE A 191 4.23 -5.08 -22.59
N THR A 192 3.57 -5.59 -21.54
CA THR A 192 3.83 -5.22 -20.14
C THR A 192 5.29 -5.46 -19.74
N HIS A 193 5.91 -6.56 -20.18
CA HIS A 193 7.34 -6.80 -19.88
C HIS A 193 8.24 -5.75 -20.56
N CYS A 194 7.88 -5.30 -21.76
CA CYS A 194 8.61 -4.25 -22.47
C CYS A 194 8.47 -2.89 -21.77
N VAL A 195 7.28 -2.56 -21.24
CA VAL A 195 7.03 -1.34 -20.46
C VAL A 195 7.82 -1.36 -19.15
N ILE A 196 7.82 -2.49 -18.43
CA ILE A 196 8.58 -2.65 -17.18
C ILE A 196 10.08 -2.52 -17.47
N TRP A 197 10.59 -3.13 -18.55
CA TRP A 197 11.98 -2.95 -18.96
C TRP A 197 12.32 -1.48 -19.24
N ALA A 198 11.46 -0.77 -19.97
CA ALA A 198 11.67 0.63 -20.32
C ALA A 198 11.66 1.55 -19.09
N LYS A 199 10.80 1.27 -18.11
CA LYS A 199 10.72 2.03 -16.85
C LYS A 199 11.86 1.65 -15.88
N GLU A 200 11.93 0.38 -15.51
CA GLU A 200 12.74 -0.06 -14.36
C GLU A 200 14.23 -0.19 -14.69
N ILE A 201 14.57 -0.50 -15.94
CA ILE A 201 15.98 -0.66 -16.37
C ILE A 201 16.42 0.60 -17.12
N LEU A 202 15.75 0.96 -18.22
CA LEU A 202 16.22 2.05 -19.06
C LEU A 202 16.06 3.43 -18.39
N PHE A 203 14.85 3.81 -17.98
CA PHE A 203 14.58 5.13 -17.42
C PHE A 203 15.33 5.32 -16.09
N ASN A 204 15.22 4.38 -15.16
CA ASN A 204 15.91 4.49 -13.88
C ASN A 204 17.44 4.59 -14.04
N SER A 205 18.05 3.80 -14.92
CA SER A 205 19.51 3.84 -15.13
C SER A 205 19.98 5.14 -15.79
N LEU A 206 19.15 5.75 -16.64
CA LEU A 206 19.50 6.98 -17.32
C LEU A 206 19.27 8.22 -16.44
N PHE A 207 18.22 8.23 -15.60
CA PHE A 207 17.74 9.46 -14.97
C PHE A 207 17.62 9.45 -13.44
N CYS A 208 17.46 8.30 -12.78
CA CYS A 208 17.27 8.25 -11.32
C CYS A 208 18.58 8.23 -10.51
N THR A 209 19.69 7.78 -11.11
CA THR A 209 20.97 7.60 -10.42
C THR A 209 21.72 8.92 -10.20
N ILE A 210 21.98 9.27 -8.94
CA ILE A 210 23.04 10.20 -8.54
C ILE A 210 24.32 9.38 -8.42
N TYR A 211 25.33 9.64 -9.24
CA TYR A 211 26.64 9.02 -9.07
C TYR A 211 27.53 9.89 -8.20
N MET A 212 28.04 9.32 -7.11
CA MET A 212 29.23 9.83 -6.43
C MET A 212 30.46 9.22 -7.10
N PRO A 213 31.44 10.04 -7.53
CA PRO A 213 32.68 9.51 -8.10
C PRO A 213 33.37 8.58 -7.09
N PRO A 214 34.08 7.54 -7.54
CA PRO A 214 34.93 6.78 -6.64
C PRO A 214 35.98 7.78 -6.15
N GLU A 215 36.13 7.90 -4.84
CA GLU A 215 37.22 8.68 -4.24
C GLU A 215 38.52 8.32 -4.97
N SER A 216 39.17 9.34 -5.56
CA SER A 216 40.57 9.22 -5.90
C SER A 216 41.27 8.70 -4.67
N LYS A 217 42.09 7.65 -4.80
CA LYS A 217 42.95 7.15 -3.73
C LYS A 217 43.82 8.31 -3.22
N HIS A 218 43.31 9.05 -2.24
CA HIS A 218 44.09 9.94 -1.43
C HIS A 218 44.57 9.13 -0.25
N VAL A 219 45.89 9.00 -0.22
CA VAL A 219 46.69 8.50 0.89
C VAL A 219 46.19 9.14 2.18
N ASP A 220 45.97 8.30 3.19
CA ASP A 220 45.59 8.68 4.55
C ASP A 220 46.42 9.87 5.05
N GLN A 221 45.75 10.92 5.53
CA GLN A 221 46.24 11.77 6.62
C GLN A 221 45.10 12.64 7.20
N ASP A 222 44.70 12.25 8.41
CA ASP A 222 44.19 13.03 9.54
C ASP A 222 43.21 14.22 9.34
N GLY A 223 42.06 14.12 10.03
CA GLY A 223 41.55 15.21 10.85
C GLY A 223 40.17 15.83 10.50
N SER A 224 39.30 15.83 11.51
CA SER A 224 38.17 16.76 11.79
C SER A 224 36.86 16.72 10.97
N GLU A 225 35.80 16.36 11.71
CA GLU A 225 34.44 16.94 11.84
C GLU A 225 33.76 17.67 10.65
N GLY A 226 32.50 17.29 10.39
CA GLY A 226 31.52 18.14 9.70
C GLY A 226 30.31 17.38 9.13
N GLU A 227 29.15 17.51 9.78
CA GLU A 227 27.84 17.01 9.36
C GLU A 227 27.35 17.56 8.00
N SER A 228 26.66 16.74 7.19
CA SER A 228 25.42 17.15 6.50
C SER A 228 24.63 15.94 5.97
N GLY A 229 23.31 16.00 6.14
CA GLY A 229 22.36 14.88 6.04
C GLY A 229 22.18 14.25 4.66
N HIS A 230 21.80 12.97 4.67
CA HIS A 230 21.58 12.14 3.48
C HIS A 230 20.10 11.75 3.33
N LEU A 231 19.58 11.87 2.10
CA LEU A 231 18.28 11.37 1.67
C LEU A 231 18.27 9.82 1.56
N PRO A 232 17.10 9.14 1.67
CA PRO A 232 17.02 7.69 1.63
C PRO A 232 17.21 7.12 0.21
N ARG A 233 17.87 5.96 0.15
CA ARG A 233 18.32 5.27 -1.07
C ARG A 233 17.30 4.18 -1.44
N ASN A 234 16.60 4.32 -2.57
CA ASN A 234 15.82 3.23 -3.16
C ASN A 234 16.77 2.23 -3.82
N GLY A 235 17.14 1.18 -3.08
CA GLY A 235 18.06 0.15 -3.52
C GLY A 235 17.80 -1.19 -2.84
N GLU A 236 16.54 -1.59 -2.73
CA GLU A 236 16.16 -2.88 -2.13
C GLU A 236 15.28 -3.69 -3.08
N LEU A 237 15.84 -4.12 -4.21
CA LEU A 237 15.31 -5.23 -5.02
C LEU A 237 16.42 -6.13 -5.62
N MET A 238 17.67 -6.03 -5.15
CA MET A 238 18.82 -6.78 -5.70
C MET A 238 19.69 -7.39 -4.59
N ALA A 239 19.07 -8.04 -3.60
CA ALA A 239 19.79 -8.75 -2.55
C ALA A 239 19.30 -10.20 -2.34
N GLU A 240 18.66 -10.84 -3.32
CA GLU A 240 18.31 -12.27 -3.23
C GLU A 240 18.55 -12.99 -4.56
N ALA A 241 19.82 -13.10 -4.98
CA ALA A 241 20.22 -13.97 -6.09
C ALA A 241 21.72 -14.34 -6.08
N LYS A 242 22.35 -14.47 -4.89
CA LYS A 242 23.76 -14.90 -4.79
C LYS A 242 23.97 -16.30 -4.21
N ASN A 243 22.91 -17.04 -3.90
CA ASN A 243 23.02 -18.42 -3.41
C ASN A 243 22.31 -19.42 -4.33
N SER A 244 22.90 -19.67 -5.49
CA SER A 244 22.75 -20.96 -6.16
C SER A 244 24.06 -21.27 -6.89
N GLY A 245 24.78 -22.27 -6.39
CA GLY A 245 26.04 -22.71 -6.96
C GLY A 245 25.88 -23.12 -8.42
N ALA A 246 26.43 -22.33 -9.32
CA ALA A 246 26.75 -22.71 -10.69
C ALA A 246 28.21 -22.33 -10.94
N LYS A 247 28.98 -23.29 -11.43
CA LYS A 247 30.40 -23.17 -11.73
C LYS A 247 30.66 -21.96 -12.62
N LYS A 248 31.73 -21.21 -12.29
CA LYS A 248 32.32 -20.21 -13.18
C LYS A 248 32.84 -20.91 -14.44
N ASP A 249 32.15 -20.70 -15.55
CA ASP A 249 32.74 -20.83 -16.87
C ASP A 249 33.16 -19.43 -17.34
N ASP A 250 34.48 -19.21 -17.38
CA ASP A 250 35.13 -18.05 -17.98
C ASP A 250 34.93 -18.07 -19.50
N SER A 251 33.92 -17.36 -20.02
CA SER A 251 33.91 -16.86 -21.42
C SER A 251 32.74 -15.91 -21.71
N SER A 252 32.92 -14.61 -21.45
CA SER A 252 32.46 -13.49 -22.30
C SER A 252 32.65 -12.16 -21.58
N SER A 253 33.69 -11.43 -21.99
CA SER A 253 34.03 -10.10 -21.52
C SER A 253 33.07 -9.05 -22.12
N GLY A 254 31.80 -9.06 -21.68
CA GLY A 254 30.81 -8.04 -22.03
C GLY A 254 30.40 -7.24 -20.79
N ASP A 255 30.51 -5.92 -20.84
CA ASP A 255 29.97 -5.05 -19.79
C ASP A 255 28.43 -5.18 -19.72
N ASP A 256 27.85 -5.35 -18.54
CA ASP A 256 26.39 -5.44 -18.33
C ASP A 256 25.70 -4.13 -18.78
N LEU A 257 24.45 -4.22 -19.24
CA LEU A 257 23.72 -3.08 -19.82
C LEU A 257 23.60 -1.91 -18.85
N GLU A 258 23.36 -2.17 -17.57
CA GLU A 258 23.24 -1.13 -16.54
C GLU A 258 24.56 -0.39 -16.31
N SER A 259 25.69 -1.11 -16.33
CA SER A 259 27.03 -0.52 -16.28
C SER A 259 27.32 0.34 -17.52
N TYR A 260 26.87 -0.11 -18.71
CA TYR A 260 27.00 0.69 -19.93
C TYR A 260 26.15 1.96 -19.87
N LEU A 261 24.88 1.86 -19.44
CA LEU A 261 23.99 3.01 -19.28
C LEU A 261 24.55 4.01 -18.26
N ALA A 262 25.04 3.51 -17.12
CA ALA A 262 25.73 4.33 -16.14
C ALA A 262 26.95 5.05 -16.74
N ARG A 263 27.76 4.40 -17.59
CA ARG A 263 28.88 5.08 -18.27
C ARG A 263 28.42 6.11 -19.29
N TYR A 264 27.39 5.80 -20.08
CA TYR A 264 26.78 6.70 -21.05
C TYR A 264 26.28 7.99 -20.38
N VAL A 265 25.73 7.88 -19.17
CA VAL A 265 25.28 9.02 -18.35
C VAL A 265 26.40 10.02 -18.05
N HIS A 266 27.64 9.55 -17.84
CA HIS A 266 28.80 10.38 -17.47
C HIS A 266 29.59 10.89 -18.66
N SER A 267 29.77 10.04 -19.67
CA SER A 267 30.46 10.35 -20.91
C SER A 267 29.56 9.91 -22.06
N PRO A 268 28.59 10.76 -22.46
CA PRO A 268 27.62 10.41 -23.49
C PRO A 268 28.34 10.15 -24.81
N SER A 269 28.28 8.91 -25.28
CA SER A 269 28.58 8.60 -26.68
C SER A 269 27.45 9.11 -27.56
N SER A 270 27.49 8.86 -28.88
CA SER A 270 26.37 9.23 -29.74
C SER A 270 25.10 8.48 -29.30
N LEU A 271 23.93 9.12 -29.39
CA LEU A 271 22.64 8.44 -29.21
C LEU A 271 22.51 7.23 -30.16
N LYS A 272 23.13 7.33 -31.34
CA LYS A 272 23.20 6.20 -32.28
C LYS A 272 23.92 5.00 -31.66
N ASP A 273 24.97 5.21 -30.87
CA ASP A 273 25.70 4.15 -30.18
C ASP A 273 24.88 3.53 -29.05
N LEU A 274 24.12 4.36 -28.32
CA LEU A 274 23.18 3.89 -27.29
C LEU A 274 22.08 3.01 -27.90
N LEU A 275 21.45 3.47 -28.98
CA LEU A 275 20.42 2.71 -29.70
C LEU A 275 21.01 1.42 -30.28
N LEU A 276 22.20 1.50 -30.89
CA LEU A 276 22.90 0.33 -31.42
C LEU A 276 23.21 -0.67 -30.31
N ARG A 277 23.64 -0.20 -29.15
CA ARG A 277 23.90 -1.07 -28.01
C ARG A 277 22.64 -1.82 -27.59
N ILE A 278 21.55 -1.09 -27.33
CA ILE A 278 20.32 -1.62 -26.72
C ILE A 278 19.53 -2.51 -27.69
N PHE A 279 19.32 -2.07 -28.93
CA PHE A 279 18.37 -2.71 -29.87
C PHE A 279 19.05 -3.56 -30.94
N HIS A 280 20.38 -3.55 -31.02
CA HIS A 280 21.12 -4.38 -31.97
C HIS A 280 22.18 -5.23 -31.28
N THR A 281 23.22 -4.65 -30.69
CA THR A 281 24.37 -5.38 -30.13
C THR A 281 23.97 -6.34 -29.03
N ASP A 282 23.20 -5.89 -28.04
CA ASP A 282 22.73 -6.76 -26.96
C ASP A 282 21.75 -7.82 -27.48
N ILE A 283 20.95 -7.51 -28.50
CA ILE A 283 20.02 -8.46 -29.12
C ILE A 283 20.79 -9.53 -29.90
N VAL A 284 21.85 -9.18 -30.62
CA VAL A 284 22.73 -10.15 -31.30
C VAL A 284 23.36 -11.10 -30.29
N ALA A 285 23.87 -10.58 -29.17
CA ALA A 285 24.41 -11.40 -28.09
C ALA A 285 23.34 -12.34 -27.49
N LEU A 286 22.10 -11.86 -27.37
CA LEU A 286 20.97 -12.62 -26.85
C LEU A 286 20.53 -13.74 -27.81
N VAL A 287 20.50 -13.47 -29.13
CA VAL A 287 20.20 -14.47 -30.17
C VAL A 287 21.23 -15.61 -30.16
N ALA A 288 22.49 -15.31 -29.86
CA ALA A 288 23.55 -16.32 -29.77
C ALA A 288 23.37 -17.33 -28.62
N MET A 289 22.48 -17.05 -27.64
CA MET A 289 22.15 -17.97 -26.56
C MET A 289 21.11 -19.02 -27.01
N GLU A 290 21.53 -19.99 -27.82
CA GLU A 290 20.65 -20.96 -28.51
C GLU A 290 19.66 -21.70 -27.59
N SER A 291 20.06 -21.98 -26.34
CA SER A 291 19.20 -22.67 -25.35
C SER A 291 17.90 -21.93 -25.05
N LEU A 292 17.90 -20.59 -25.12
CA LEU A 292 16.73 -19.76 -24.86
C LEU A 292 15.67 -19.82 -25.96
N TRP A 293 16.02 -20.25 -27.18
CA TRP A 293 15.15 -20.16 -28.38
C TRP A 293 14.62 -21.51 -28.87
N SER A 294 14.88 -22.58 -28.12
CA SER A 294 14.40 -23.94 -28.45
C SER A 294 12.88 -24.03 -28.64
N ASN A 295 12.10 -23.26 -27.87
CA ASN A 295 10.64 -23.30 -27.85
C ASN A 295 9.96 -21.98 -28.22
N ARG A 296 10.70 -21.00 -28.76
CA ARG A 296 10.17 -19.66 -29.11
C ARG A 296 11.04 -18.99 -30.18
N LEU A 297 10.46 -18.06 -30.92
CA LEU A 297 11.18 -17.34 -31.97
C LEU A 297 12.28 -16.44 -31.35
N PRO A 298 13.51 -16.44 -31.92
CA PRO A 298 14.54 -15.51 -31.50
C PRO A 298 14.18 -14.07 -31.87
N PRO A 299 14.59 -13.07 -31.07
CA PRO A 299 14.36 -11.67 -31.39
C PRO A 299 15.13 -11.25 -32.65
N SER A 300 14.63 -10.22 -33.32
CA SER A 300 15.22 -9.66 -34.54
C SER A 300 16.00 -8.37 -34.20
N PRO A 301 17.35 -8.38 -34.27
CA PRO A 301 18.15 -7.17 -34.04
C PRO A 301 17.76 -6.05 -35.01
N LEU A 302 17.69 -4.82 -34.50
CA LEU A 302 17.24 -3.68 -35.29
C LEU A 302 18.37 -3.15 -36.20
N ALA A 303 18.12 -3.06 -37.51
CA ALA A 303 19.09 -2.56 -38.47
C ALA A 303 19.19 -1.01 -38.44
N LEU A 304 20.09 -0.48 -37.62
CA LEU A 304 20.23 0.98 -37.37
C LEU A 304 21.18 1.71 -38.34
N GLN A 305 21.61 1.06 -39.43
CA GLN A 305 22.62 1.63 -40.34
C GLN A 305 22.10 2.84 -41.12
N SER A 306 20.81 2.86 -41.47
CA SER A 306 20.13 3.91 -42.24
C SER A 306 19.24 4.84 -41.41
N PHE A 307 19.36 4.84 -40.08
CA PHE A 307 18.55 5.72 -39.23
C PHE A 307 18.90 7.20 -39.48
N GLU A 308 17.95 7.94 -40.05
CA GLU A 308 17.94 9.39 -40.14
C GLU A 308 16.87 9.93 -39.18
N ARG A 309 17.23 10.93 -38.37
CA ARG A 309 16.34 11.51 -37.36
C ARG A 309 15.13 12.13 -38.05
N SER A 310 13.93 11.57 -37.83
CA SER A 310 12.70 12.19 -38.33
C SER A 310 12.40 13.47 -37.52
N ASN A 311 12.09 14.57 -38.21
CA ASN A 311 11.67 15.84 -37.60
C ASN A 311 10.15 15.88 -37.34
N PHE A 312 9.53 14.72 -37.13
CA PHE A 312 8.08 14.61 -37.05
C PHE A 312 7.56 15.28 -35.75
N PRO A 313 6.51 16.12 -35.82
CA PRO A 313 5.97 16.78 -34.63
C PRO A 313 5.27 15.76 -33.73
N PHE A 314 5.93 15.36 -32.65
CA PHE A 314 5.48 14.32 -31.72
C PHE A 314 4.10 14.58 -31.11
N SER A 315 3.68 15.84 -30.97
CA SER A 315 2.36 16.23 -30.50
C SER A 315 1.20 15.86 -31.45
N ALA A 316 1.51 15.50 -32.70
CA ALA A 316 0.51 15.08 -33.69
C ALA A 316 0.11 13.59 -33.56
N ILE A 317 0.86 12.79 -32.80
CA ILE A 317 0.58 11.36 -32.62
C ILE A 317 -0.52 11.21 -31.56
N SER A 318 -1.64 10.59 -31.95
CA SER A 318 -2.74 10.28 -31.03
C SER A 318 -2.26 9.49 -29.81
N GLU A 319 -2.79 9.78 -28.63
CA GLU A 319 -2.53 9.01 -27.40
C GLU A 319 -2.95 7.53 -27.53
N TYR A 320 -3.88 7.25 -28.45
CA TYR A 320 -4.43 5.92 -28.76
C TYR A 320 -3.79 5.25 -29.99
N ALA A 321 -2.73 5.82 -30.56
CA ALA A 321 -2.05 5.20 -31.70
C ALA A 321 -1.35 3.89 -31.26
N GLU A 322 -1.78 2.75 -31.79
CA GLU A 322 -1.23 1.43 -31.48
C GLU A 322 -0.09 1.02 -32.42
N GLU A 323 -0.05 1.59 -33.62
CA GLU A 323 0.99 1.35 -34.62
C GLU A 323 1.66 2.67 -35.01
N ILE A 324 2.95 2.78 -34.69
CA ILE A 324 3.80 3.92 -35.06
C ILE A 324 5.03 3.35 -35.77
N PRO A 325 5.47 3.93 -36.90
CA PRO A 325 6.68 3.51 -37.58
C PRO A 325 7.91 3.51 -36.65
N ILE A 326 8.78 2.53 -36.80
CA ILE A 326 9.97 2.39 -35.94
C ILE A 326 10.89 3.61 -36.03
N ASP A 327 11.04 4.19 -37.21
CA ASP A 327 11.87 5.39 -37.39
C ASP A 327 11.34 6.59 -36.57
N ASP A 328 10.01 6.72 -36.46
CA ASP A 328 9.39 7.76 -35.64
C ASP A 328 9.55 7.46 -34.15
N LEU A 329 9.42 6.21 -33.73
CA LEU A 329 9.67 5.79 -32.34
C LEU A 329 11.13 6.04 -31.93
N LEU A 330 12.09 5.74 -32.80
CA LEU A 330 13.50 6.03 -32.58
C LEU A 330 13.75 7.55 -32.48
N GLY A 331 13.08 8.35 -33.32
CA GLY A 331 13.08 9.81 -33.23
C GLY A 331 12.55 10.34 -31.90
N ILE A 332 11.41 9.82 -31.43
CA ILE A 332 10.79 10.15 -30.13
C ILE A 332 11.76 9.83 -28.99
N MET A 333 12.30 8.60 -28.97
CA MET A 333 13.21 8.15 -27.93
C MET A 333 14.46 9.04 -27.86
N CYS A 334 15.10 9.35 -28.99
CA CYS A 334 16.24 10.25 -29.03
C CYS A 334 15.92 11.64 -28.47
N PHE A 335 14.81 12.23 -28.91
CA PHE A 335 14.40 13.57 -28.47
C PHE A 335 14.19 13.63 -26.95
N TYR A 336 13.46 12.66 -26.38
CA TYR A 336 13.17 12.68 -24.95
C TYR A 336 14.36 12.28 -24.08
N ILE A 337 15.28 11.43 -24.58
CA ILE A 337 16.55 11.21 -23.88
C ILE A 337 17.35 12.52 -23.79
N GLU A 338 17.53 13.25 -24.90
CA GLU A 338 18.24 14.53 -24.89
C GLU A 338 17.57 15.57 -23.98
N LYS A 339 16.23 15.64 -24.02
CA LYS A 339 15.46 16.57 -23.19
C LYS A 339 15.62 16.26 -21.70
N LEU A 340 15.39 15.00 -21.31
CA LEU A 340 15.32 14.60 -19.90
C LEU A 340 16.69 14.40 -19.25
N ILE A 341 17.74 14.09 -20.02
CA ILE A 341 19.08 13.86 -19.46
C ILE A 341 19.67 15.12 -18.81
N SER A 342 19.20 16.30 -19.25
CA SER A 342 19.60 17.60 -18.70
C SER A 342 18.95 17.93 -17.34
N ILE A 343 17.90 17.21 -16.95
CA ILE A 343 17.03 17.52 -15.79
C ILE A 343 17.28 16.54 -14.63
N ARG A 344 18.42 15.83 -14.64
CA ARG A 344 18.71 14.78 -13.66
C ARG A 344 19.14 15.36 -12.29
N PRO A 345 18.86 14.65 -11.18
CA PRO A 345 18.11 13.39 -11.10
C PRO A 345 16.61 13.60 -11.33
N LEU A 346 15.96 12.66 -12.01
CA LEU A 346 14.53 12.72 -12.33
C LEU A 346 13.85 11.43 -11.83
N ALA A 347 12.88 11.57 -10.94
CA ALA A 347 12.01 10.48 -10.53
C ALA A 347 10.93 10.24 -11.61
N PHE A 348 10.57 8.98 -11.83
CA PHE A 348 9.51 8.64 -12.76
C PHE A 348 8.15 9.13 -12.25
N ASP A 349 7.44 9.89 -13.09
CA ASP A 349 6.06 10.29 -12.89
C ASP A 349 5.19 9.76 -14.05
N LYS A 350 4.10 9.07 -13.72
CA LYS A 350 3.15 8.50 -14.69
C LYS A 350 2.28 9.56 -15.37
N ASP A 351 2.18 10.73 -14.74
CA ASP A 351 1.37 11.85 -15.21
C ASP A 351 2.22 12.85 -16.03
N ASP A 352 3.55 12.76 -15.95
CA ASP A 352 4.48 13.47 -16.82
C ASP A 352 4.44 12.94 -18.27
N HIS A 353 4.13 13.85 -19.19
CA HIS A 353 4.00 13.52 -20.61
C HIS A 353 5.33 13.07 -21.23
N ASP A 354 6.45 13.68 -20.81
CA ASP A 354 7.76 13.42 -21.40
C ASP A 354 8.27 12.02 -20.99
N SER A 355 8.13 11.68 -19.71
CA SER A 355 8.46 10.36 -19.15
C SER A 355 7.65 9.25 -19.82
N ILE A 356 6.34 9.44 -19.96
CA ILE A 356 5.47 8.47 -20.65
C ILE A 356 5.83 8.33 -22.13
N ALA A 357 6.14 9.42 -22.83
CA ALA A 357 6.51 9.37 -24.23
C ALA A 357 7.83 8.60 -24.45
N LEU A 358 8.82 8.79 -23.57
CA LEU A 358 10.06 8.03 -23.61
C LEU A 358 9.83 6.53 -23.35
N ILE A 359 9.09 6.19 -22.30
CA ILE A 359 8.79 4.79 -21.96
C ILE A 359 8.02 4.12 -23.09
N HIS A 360 7.04 4.81 -23.67
CA HIS A 360 6.25 4.28 -24.77
C HIS A 360 7.09 3.99 -26.01
N ALA A 361 7.96 4.93 -26.40
CA ALA A 361 8.86 4.72 -27.53
C ALA A 361 9.80 3.53 -27.30
N ALA A 362 10.47 3.48 -26.15
CA ALA A 362 11.38 2.39 -25.81
C ALA A 362 10.67 1.03 -25.72
N ALA A 363 9.46 0.99 -25.14
CA ALA A 363 8.67 -0.23 -25.03
C ALA A 363 8.18 -0.73 -26.39
N CYS A 364 7.75 0.16 -27.30
CA CYS A 364 7.30 -0.23 -28.63
C CYS A 364 8.45 -0.73 -29.51
N ILE A 365 9.62 -0.08 -29.48
CA ILE A 365 10.80 -0.56 -30.21
C ILE A 365 11.22 -1.94 -29.68
N ARG A 366 11.24 -2.11 -28.35
CA ARG A 366 11.52 -3.42 -27.74
C ARG A 366 10.47 -4.46 -28.13
N ALA A 367 9.19 -4.12 -28.09
CA ALA A 367 8.12 -5.03 -28.50
C ALA A 367 8.32 -5.51 -29.95
N HIS A 368 8.63 -4.59 -30.86
CA HIS A 368 8.93 -4.90 -32.25
C HIS A 368 10.12 -5.86 -32.41
N VAL A 369 11.23 -5.61 -31.71
CA VAL A 369 12.43 -6.46 -31.72
C VAL A 369 12.11 -7.89 -31.28
N PHE A 370 11.18 -8.08 -30.33
CA PHE A 370 10.79 -9.39 -29.81
C PHE A 370 9.55 -9.99 -30.50
N GLY A 371 9.04 -9.37 -31.57
CA GLY A 371 7.84 -9.85 -32.28
C GLY A 371 6.54 -9.74 -31.47
N ILE A 372 6.49 -8.81 -30.52
CA ILE A 372 5.33 -8.51 -29.66
C ILE A 372 4.55 -7.33 -30.27
N SER A 373 3.22 -7.40 -30.23
CA SER A 373 2.35 -6.31 -30.67
C SER A 373 2.60 -5.03 -29.86
N MET A 374 2.83 -3.92 -30.57
CA MET A 374 2.93 -2.58 -29.98
C MET A 374 1.57 -2.16 -29.42
N GLN A 375 1.57 -1.23 -28.46
CA GLN A 375 0.35 -0.66 -27.90
C GLN A 375 0.49 0.85 -27.72
N SER A 376 -0.64 1.49 -27.45
CA SER A 376 -0.74 2.94 -27.34
C SER A 376 -0.07 3.55 -26.11
N ARG A 377 0.14 4.86 -26.13
CA ARG A 377 0.63 5.63 -24.97
C ARG A 377 -0.33 5.52 -23.79
N PHE A 378 -1.63 5.48 -24.06
CA PHE A 378 -2.65 5.22 -23.05
C PHE A 378 -2.43 3.86 -22.36
N SER A 379 -2.15 2.80 -23.14
CA SER A 379 -1.86 1.47 -22.59
C SER A 379 -0.61 1.48 -21.71
N VAL A 380 0.44 2.20 -22.13
CA VAL A 380 1.66 2.36 -21.32
C VAL A 380 1.35 3.05 -20.00
N ARG A 381 0.61 4.15 -20.00
CA ARG A 381 0.17 4.84 -18.78
C ARG A 381 -0.68 3.95 -17.88
N ALA A 382 -1.52 3.10 -18.46
CA ALA A 382 -2.31 2.12 -17.71
C ALA A 382 -1.41 1.06 -17.03
N ILE A 383 -0.40 0.57 -17.74
CA ILE A 383 0.55 -0.44 -17.24
C ILE A 383 1.48 0.17 -16.18
N THR A 384 2.06 1.35 -16.43
CA THR A 384 2.97 2.01 -15.48
C THR A 384 2.23 2.57 -14.27
N GLY A 385 0.98 2.99 -14.45
CA GLY A 385 0.11 3.51 -13.40
C GLY A 385 -0.73 2.47 -12.67
N ARG A 386 -0.66 1.18 -13.06
CA ARG A 386 -1.49 0.08 -12.52
C ARG A 386 -2.98 0.43 -12.51
N ILE A 387 -3.49 0.99 -13.61
CA ILE A 387 -4.84 1.54 -13.67
C ILE A 387 -5.87 0.41 -13.72
N VAL A 388 -6.52 0.15 -12.58
CA VAL A 388 -7.77 -0.60 -12.53
C VAL A 388 -8.88 0.29 -13.12
N PRO A 389 -9.61 -0.14 -14.18
CA PRO A 389 -10.73 0.62 -14.71
C PRO A 389 -11.71 0.94 -13.59
N ALA A 390 -12.25 2.14 -13.55
CA ALA A 390 -13.16 2.53 -12.49
C ALA A 390 -14.44 3.15 -13.08
N VAL A 391 -15.58 2.62 -12.65
CA VAL A 391 -16.90 2.98 -13.18
C VAL A 391 -17.70 3.64 -12.06
N ILE A 392 -18.26 4.81 -12.34
CA ILE A 392 -18.98 5.60 -11.31
C ILE A 392 -20.19 4.85 -10.74
N SER A 393 -20.93 4.10 -11.56
CA SER A 393 -22.07 3.31 -11.09
C SER A 393 -21.65 2.17 -10.15
N THR A 394 -20.49 1.56 -10.39
CA THR A 394 -19.90 0.54 -9.50
C THR A 394 -19.61 1.16 -8.13
N ASN A 395 -18.95 2.32 -8.10
CA ASN A 395 -18.69 3.05 -6.84
C ASN A 395 -19.97 3.39 -6.08
N ALA A 396 -21.01 3.86 -6.78
CA ALA A 396 -22.30 4.18 -6.18
C ALA A 396 -23.00 2.96 -5.56
N VAL A 397 -22.95 1.80 -6.24
CA VAL A 397 -23.47 0.53 -5.69
C VAL A 397 -22.68 0.13 -4.44
N ALA A 398 -21.34 0.22 -4.49
CA ALA A 398 -20.48 -0.09 -3.35
C ALA A 398 -20.79 0.78 -2.14
N ALA A 399 -20.92 2.11 -2.33
CA ALA A 399 -21.24 3.05 -1.27
C ALA A 399 -22.63 2.81 -0.66
N GLY A 400 -23.62 2.45 -1.49
CA GLY A 400 -24.95 2.05 -1.03
C GLY A 400 -24.90 0.80 -0.15
N LEU A 401 -24.19 -0.25 -0.59
CA LEU A 401 -24.01 -1.49 0.17
C LEU A 401 -23.27 -1.25 1.50
N ALA A 402 -22.21 -0.45 1.49
CA ALA A 402 -21.47 -0.07 2.70
C ALA A 402 -22.37 0.67 3.70
N THR A 403 -23.24 1.57 3.21
CA THR A 403 -24.19 2.26 4.09
C THR A 403 -25.25 1.31 4.65
N LEU A 404 -25.70 0.33 3.87
CA LEU A 404 -26.60 -0.71 4.38
C LEU A 404 -25.94 -1.55 5.48
N GLN A 405 -24.65 -1.90 5.35
CA GLN A 405 -23.91 -2.58 6.41
C GLN A 405 -23.82 -1.71 7.67
N LEU A 406 -23.49 -0.42 7.53
CA LEU A 406 -23.49 0.53 8.64
C LEU A 406 -24.83 0.55 9.38
N ILE A 407 -25.95 0.67 8.66
CA ILE A 407 -27.29 0.65 9.24
C ILE A 407 -27.56 -0.66 9.99
N HIS A 408 -27.16 -1.81 9.44
CA HIS A 408 -27.33 -3.10 10.12
C HIS A 408 -26.49 -3.18 11.40
N MET A 409 -25.25 -2.68 11.39
CA MET A 409 -24.39 -2.63 12.57
C MET A 409 -24.97 -1.77 13.68
N MET A 410 -25.58 -0.64 13.33
CA MET A 410 -26.26 0.23 14.28
C MET A 410 -27.48 -0.46 14.91
N ASN A 411 -28.27 -1.17 14.11
CA ASN A 411 -29.47 -1.87 14.61
C ASN A 411 -29.15 -3.12 15.43
N SER A 412 -28.06 -3.82 15.10
CA SER A 412 -27.73 -5.13 15.68
C SER A 412 -26.80 -5.02 16.89
N GLY A 413 -26.73 -3.84 17.53
CA GLY A 413 -25.96 -3.66 18.76
C GLY A 413 -24.43 -3.72 18.61
N TYR A 414 -23.88 -3.83 17.39
CA TYR A 414 -22.42 -3.87 17.16
C TYR A 414 -21.74 -2.55 17.51
N ILE A 415 -22.48 -1.45 17.42
CA ILE A 415 -22.00 -0.10 17.75
C ILE A 415 -22.54 0.36 19.11
N SER A 416 -23.81 0.06 19.41
CA SER A 416 -24.53 0.53 20.61
C SER A 416 -24.44 -0.42 21.82
N GLY A 417 -23.70 -1.54 21.72
CA GLY A 417 -23.48 -2.46 22.84
C GLY A 417 -24.64 -3.42 23.15
N GLY A 418 -25.66 -3.51 22.28
CA GLY A 418 -26.82 -4.38 22.46
C GLY A 418 -26.50 -5.88 22.61
N SER A 419 -27.43 -6.63 23.22
CA SER A 419 -27.29 -8.04 23.61
C SER A 419 -27.45 -9.04 22.46
N GLU A 420 -28.12 -8.68 21.36
CA GLU A 420 -28.30 -9.54 20.18
C GLU A 420 -27.38 -9.11 19.04
N ARG A 421 -26.28 -9.84 18.84
CA ARG A 421 -25.26 -9.55 17.82
C ARG A 421 -25.20 -10.70 16.81
N SER A 422 -25.93 -10.57 15.70
CA SER A 422 -26.01 -11.60 14.67
C SER A 422 -25.16 -11.26 13.44
N THR A 423 -24.11 -12.05 13.17
CA THR A 423 -23.26 -11.91 11.97
C THR A 423 -23.98 -12.29 10.67
N ALA A 424 -25.14 -12.95 10.77
CA ALA A 424 -25.97 -13.26 9.61
C ALA A 424 -26.43 -11.99 8.86
N LEU A 425 -26.41 -10.84 9.54
CA LEU A 425 -26.82 -9.53 9.00
C LEU A 425 -25.68 -8.70 8.42
N LEU A 426 -24.43 -9.17 8.51
CA LEU A 426 -23.25 -8.51 7.98
C LEU A 426 -22.55 -9.40 6.95
N PRO A 427 -23.17 -9.80 5.84
CA PRO A 427 -22.47 -10.60 4.85
C PRO A 427 -21.40 -9.78 4.14
N THR A 428 -20.32 -10.45 3.73
CA THR A 428 -19.49 -9.96 2.64
C THR A 428 -20.31 -10.01 1.35
N VAL A 429 -20.49 -8.85 0.71
CA VAL A 429 -21.27 -8.75 -0.52
C VAL A 429 -20.33 -8.54 -1.68
N TYR A 430 -20.31 -9.50 -2.61
CA TYR A 430 -19.67 -9.36 -3.91
C TYR A 430 -20.72 -9.02 -4.95
N TYR A 431 -20.39 -8.21 -5.94
CA TYR A 431 -21.27 -7.98 -7.09
C TYR A 431 -20.46 -7.95 -8.37
N ALA A 432 -20.98 -8.64 -9.39
CA ALA A 432 -20.38 -8.73 -10.71
C ALA A 432 -21.48 -9.04 -11.75
N PRO A 433 -21.53 -8.34 -12.90
CA PRO A 433 -22.64 -8.43 -13.84
C PRO A 433 -22.75 -9.74 -14.63
N TRP A 434 -21.76 -10.63 -14.59
CA TRP A 434 -21.70 -11.82 -15.47
C TRP A 434 -21.35 -13.13 -14.75
N ARG A 435 -21.79 -13.32 -13.50
CA ARG A 435 -21.60 -14.61 -12.83
C ARG A 435 -22.49 -15.69 -13.50
N LYS A 436 -21.85 -16.77 -13.96
CA LYS A 436 -22.51 -17.97 -14.51
C LYS A 436 -23.14 -18.77 -13.35
N GLY A 437 -24.36 -18.41 -12.95
CA GLY A 437 -25.14 -19.09 -11.91
C GLY A 437 -26.58 -18.54 -11.85
N PRO A 438 -27.50 -19.16 -11.08
CA PRO A 438 -28.90 -18.76 -11.09
C PRO A 438 -29.10 -17.41 -10.38
N GLY A 439 -29.04 -16.32 -11.15
CA GLY A 439 -29.94 -15.18 -11.02
C GLY A 439 -29.62 -14.03 -10.05
N SER A 440 -28.51 -14.02 -9.31
CA SER A 440 -28.21 -12.89 -8.41
C SER A 440 -26.99 -12.06 -8.85
N LEU A 441 -27.24 -10.76 -9.08
CA LEU A 441 -26.20 -9.73 -9.31
C LEU A 441 -25.25 -9.60 -8.10
N PHE A 442 -25.77 -9.91 -6.92
CA PHE A 442 -25.07 -9.90 -5.64
C PHE A 442 -24.85 -11.34 -5.16
N LEU A 443 -23.64 -11.64 -4.70
CA LEU A 443 -23.32 -12.83 -3.92
C LEU A 443 -23.04 -12.39 -2.49
N CYS A 444 -23.83 -12.88 -1.54
CA CYS A 444 -23.63 -12.63 -0.13
C CYS A 444 -22.99 -13.86 0.51
N GLU A 445 -21.79 -13.70 1.04
CA GLU A 445 -21.09 -14.72 1.82
C GLU A 445 -21.11 -14.33 3.30
N ARG A 446 -21.23 -15.32 4.18
CA ARG A 446 -21.16 -15.05 5.63
C ARG A 446 -19.73 -14.67 5.98
N ILE A 447 -19.57 -13.63 6.82
CA ILE A 447 -18.28 -13.30 7.44
C ILE A 447 -17.75 -14.52 8.18
N GLN A 448 -16.46 -14.77 8.02
CA GLN A 448 -15.78 -15.88 8.67
C GLN A 448 -15.19 -15.46 10.03
N PRO A 449 -15.03 -16.40 10.98
CA PRO A 449 -14.25 -16.15 12.19
C PRO A 449 -12.76 -15.94 11.82
N PRO A 450 -11.95 -15.35 12.74
CA PRO A 450 -10.52 -15.18 12.53
C PRO A 450 -9.81 -16.47 12.14
N ASN A 451 -9.01 -16.40 11.08
CA ASN A 451 -8.09 -17.47 10.72
C ASN A 451 -7.00 -17.56 11.81
N PRO A 452 -6.85 -18.71 12.51
CA PRO A 452 -5.84 -18.86 13.55
C PRO A 452 -4.41 -18.80 13.01
N GLU A 453 -4.21 -19.08 11.73
CA GLU A 453 -2.90 -19.01 11.05
C GLU A 453 -2.61 -17.60 10.49
N CYS A 454 -3.50 -16.63 10.70
CA CYS A 454 -3.30 -15.28 10.21
C CYS A 454 -2.12 -14.60 10.93
N GLU A 455 -1.14 -14.13 10.18
CA GLU A 455 0.04 -13.42 10.70
C GLU A 455 -0.23 -12.00 11.20
N VAL A 456 -1.49 -11.58 11.21
CA VAL A 456 -1.92 -10.28 11.75
C VAL A 456 -2.79 -10.48 12.97
N CYS A 457 -3.76 -11.38 12.86
CA CYS A 457 -4.85 -11.48 13.80
C CYS A 457 -4.90 -12.86 14.51
N GLY A 458 -4.11 -13.83 14.06
CA GLY A 458 -3.90 -15.12 14.73
C GLY A 458 -2.76 -15.09 15.76
N ILE A 459 -1.97 -14.02 15.78
CA ILE A 459 -0.85 -13.80 16.69
C ILE A 459 -1.24 -12.89 17.87
N GLY A 460 -0.37 -12.79 18.88
CA GLY A 460 -0.56 -11.81 19.96
C GLY A 460 -0.38 -10.38 19.45
N LEU A 461 -1.22 -9.47 19.92
CA LEU A 461 -1.22 -8.07 19.53
C LEU A 461 -1.20 -7.18 20.77
N PHE A 462 -0.25 -6.27 20.81
CA PHE A 462 0.03 -5.46 21.98
C PHE A 462 0.27 -4.00 21.59
N ILE A 463 0.01 -3.09 22.54
CA ILE A 463 0.35 -1.67 22.43
C ILE A 463 1.39 -1.37 23.49
N LEU A 464 2.58 -0.92 23.07
CA LEU A 464 3.60 -0.41 23.96
C LEU A 464 3.41 1.09 24.10
N ASN A 465 3.01 1.54 25.28
CA ASN A 465 2.88 2.96 25.59
C ASN A 465 4.20 3.46 26.15
N VAL A 466 4.74 4.52 25.54
CA VAL A 466 5.96 5.22 25.97
C VAL A 466 5.65 6.71 26.12
N GLY A 467 6.40 7.43 26.97
CA GLY A 467 6.27 8.89 27.12
C GLY A 467 6.80 9.60 25.88
N SER A 468 8.09 9.95 25.89
CA SER A 468 8.81 10.39 24.69
C SER A 468 9.61 9.24 24.06
N ALA A 469 9.53 9.14 22.72
CA ALA A 469 10.42 8.28 21.93
C ALA A 469 11.90 8.70 22.01
N ILE A 470 12.19 9.93 22.46
CA ILE A 470 13.55 10.46 22.61
C ILE A 470 14.17 10.02 23.95
N SER A 471 13.38 9.94 25.01
CA SER A 471 13.84 9.65 26.39
C SER A 471 13.86 8.15 26.72
N THR A 472 12.99 7.37 26.07
CA THR A 472 12.86 5.94 26.34
C THR A 472 14.10 5.21 25.79
N LYS A 473 14.74 4.38 26.62
CA LYS A 473 15.89 3.55 26.21
C LYS A 473 15.42 2.21 25.66
N LEU A 474 16.08 1.71 24.61
CA LEU A 474 15.77 0.43 23.99
C LEU A 474 15.81 -0.72 25.00
N ALA A 475 16.77 -0.71 25.92
CA ALA A 475 16.87 -1.68 27.01
C ALA A 475 15.60 -1.77 27.87
N THR A 476 14.95 -0.65 28.17
CA THR A 476 13.70 -0.64 28.97
C THR A 476 12.57 -1.37 28.25
N VAL A 477 12.47 -1.21 26.93
CA VAL A 477 11.44 -1.87 26.13
C VAL A 477 11.73 -3.35 25.94
N ILE A 478 13.00 -3.69 25.71
CA ILE A 478 13.43 -5.09 25.67
C ILE A 478 13.10 -5.79 27.00
N SER A 479 13.44 -5.19 28.14
CA SER A 479 13.11 -5.76 29.46
C SER A 479 11.60 -5.92 29.68
N LEU A 480 10.78 -4.99 29.18
CA LEU A 480 9.32 -5.14 29.24
C LEU A 480 8.82 -6.31 28.38
N ILE A 481 9.41 -6.52 27.20
CA ILE A 481 9.08 -7.65 26.32
C ILE A 481 9.50 -8.98 26.96
N GLU A 482 10.71 -9.05 27.51
CA GLU A 482 11.20 -10.22 28.24
C GLU A 482 10.29 -10.52 29.44
N GLU A 483 9.96 -9.52 30.26
CA GLU A 483 9.13 -9.73 31.45
C GLU A 483 7.69 -10.17 31.11
N HIS A 484 7.06 -9.56 30.10
CA HIS A 484 5.62 -9.70 29.87
C HIS A 484 5.25 -10.68 28.74
N LEU A 485 6.13 -10.94 27.78
CA LEU A 485 5.81 -11.72 26.58
C LEU A 485 6.65 -12.98 26.44
N TYR A 486 7.97 -12.88 26.65
CA TYR A 486 8.94 -13.95 26.44
C TYR A 486 9.92 -14.08 27.61
N PRO A 487 9.45 -14.48 28.81
CA PRO A 487 10.31 -14.58 29.99
C PRO A 487 11.35 -15.69 29.81
N GLU A 488 12.62 -15.31 29.94
CA GLU A 488 13.80 -16.21 29.84
C GLU A 488 14.05 -16.79 28.44
N GLU A 489 13.48 -16.20 27.38
CA GLU A 489 13.50 -16.74 26.02
C GLU A 489 14.08 -15.75 25.00
N THR A 490 14.76 -16.27 23.97
CA THR A 490 15.34 -15.47 22.89
C THR A 490 14.33 -15.18 21.79
N PHE A 491 14.35 -13.96 21.24
CA PHE A 491 13.45 -13.53 20.17
C PHE A 491 14.12 -12.56 19.20
N THR A 492 13.62 -12.53 17.98
CA THR A 492 13.99 -11.59 16.92
C THR A 492 12.93 -10.50 16.78
N ILE A 493 13.37 -9.25 16.62
CA ILE A 493 12.52 -8.09 16.34
C ILE A 493 12.66 -7.70 14.87
N LEU A 494 11.54 -7.61 14.13
CA LEU A 494 11.48 -7.08 12.78
C LEU A 494 10.64 -5.79 12.75
N ASP A 495 11.03 -4.82 11.92
CA ASP A 495 10.25 -3.59 11.64
C ASP A 495 9.50 -3.71 10.30
N ASP A 496 8.47 -2.89 10.10
CA ASP A 496 7.62 -2.84 8.90
C ASP A 496 8.42 -2.55 7.61
N PHE A 497 9.55 -1.84 7.69
CA PHE A 497 10.27 -1.31 6.52
C PHE A 497 11.70 -1.79 6.34
N GLN A 498 12.24 -2.58 7.27
CA GLN A 498 13.58 -3.15 7.14
C GLN A 498 13.60 -4.52 7.80
N SER A 499 14.24 -5.48 7.15
CA SER A 499 14.90 -6.55 7.88
C SER A 499 15.87 -5.85 8.83
N LEU A 500 15.46 -5.68 10.08
CA LEU A 500 16.42 -5.67 11.16
C LEU A 500 17.11 -7.02 11.00
N THR A 501 18.30 -6.97 10.40
CA THR A 501 19.39 -7.94 10.50
C THR A 501 19.21 -8.80 11.74
N GLU A 502 19.45 -10.12 11.65
CA GLU A 502 19.67 -11.00 12.82
C GLU A 502 20.61 -10.29 13.80
N LYS A 503 20.04 -9.48 14.69
CA LYS A 503 20.75 -8.72 15.70
C LYS A 503 20.24 -9.32 16.98
N THR A 504 21.07 -10.18 17.55
CA THR A 504 20.86 -10.68 18.90
C THR A 504 20.70 -9.50 19.85
N LEU A 505 19.94 -9.71 20.93
CA LEU A 505 19.72 -8.73 22.01
C LEU A 505 21.02 -8.01 22.44
N ASP A 506 22.14 -8.72 22.42
CA ASP A 506 23.48 -8.23 22.76
C ASP A 506 23.92 -7.05 21.89
N GLU A 507 23.60 -7.04 20.59
CA GLU A 507 24.00 -5.96 19.67
C GLU A 507 23.10 -4.71 19.79
N LEU A 508 21.83 -4.88 20.13
CA LEU A 508 20.87 -3.80 20.34
C LEU A 508 21.09 -3.08 21.69
N SER A 509 21.62 -3.79 22.69
CA SER A 509 21.92 -3.23 24.02
C SER A 509 22.99 -2.13 24.02
N MET A 510 23.84 -2.07 22.99
CA MET A 510 24.91 -1.07 22.84
C MET A 510 24.45 0.23 22.17
N VAL A 511 23.21 0.30 21.66
CA VAL A 511 22.66 1.48 20.98
C VAL A 511 21.91 2.36 21.98
N LEU A 512 22.28 3.64 22.05
CA LEU A 512 21.96 4.52 23.20
C LEU A 512 20.52 5.07 23.23
N ASP A 513 19.79 5.10 22.11
CA ASP A 513 18.42 5.64 22.04
C ASP A 513 17.53 4.99 20.95
N PHE A 514 16.21 5.15 21.07
CA PHE A 514 15.20 4.60 20.15
C PHE A 514 15.26 5.18 18.73
N LEU A 515 15.74 6.43 18.59
CA LEU A 515 15.83 7.13 17.32
C LEU A 515 17.01 6.67 16.45
N SER A 516 18.13 6.26 17.06
CA SER A 516 19.29 5.78 16.32
C SER A 516 19.07 4.44 15.60
N ILE A 517 18.03 3.69 15.97
CA ILE A 517 17.55 2.51 15.21
C ILE A 517 16.34 2.80 14.30
N GLY A 518 15.91 4.06 14.18
CA GLY A 518 14.87 4.47 13.24
C GLY A 518 13.41 4.28 13.70
N LEU A 519 13.17 3.81 14.92
CA LEU A 519 11.81 3.59 15.44
C LEU A 519 11.12 4.91 15.82
N LYS A 520 9.90 5.10 15.34
CA LYS A 520 9.07 6.32 15.54
C LYS A 520 7.72 5.97 16.16
N ALA A 521 7.03 6.97 16.69
CA ALA A 521 5.63 6.82 17.09
C ALA A 521 4.81 6.21 15.93
N GLY A 522 4.07 5.14 16.22
CA GLY A 522 3.32 4.38 15.22
C GLY A 522 4.10 3.26 14.53
N ALA A 523 5.35 3.00 14.89
CA ALA A 523 6.09 1.83 14.42
C ALA A 523 5.42 0.51 14.88
N LEU A 524 5.52 -0.52 14.06
CA LEU A 524 5.10 -1.88 14.39
C LEU A 524 6.32 -2.78 14.50
N LEU A 525 6.46 -3.43 15.65
CA LEU A 525 7.50 -4.41 15.90
C LEU A 525 6.89 -5.80 15.80
N PHE A 526 7.48 -6.65 14.97
CA PHE A 526 7.09 -8.05 14.86
C PHE A 526 8.11 -8.92 15.60
N LEU A 527 7.62 -9.67 16.59
CA LEU A 527 8.42 -10.50 17.47
C LEU A 527 8.30 -11.96 17.06
N ILE A 528 9.44 -12.57 16.79
CA ILE A 528 9.57 -13.99 16.43
C ILE A 528 10.41 -14.68 17.49
N PRO A 529 9.82 -15.53 18.35
CA PRO A 529 10.59 -16.31 19.30
C PRO A 529 11.45 -17.36 18.58
N GLU A 530 12.64 -17.67 19.09
CA GLU A 530 13.49 -18.75 18.56
C GLU A 530 12.90 -20.13 18.87
N GLU A 531 12.23 -20.28 20.02
CA GLU A 531 11.50 -21.48 20.35
C GLU A 531 10.21 -21.60 19.51
N GLU A 532 10.14 -22.61 18.64
CA GLU A 532 8.98 -22.88 17.77
C GLU A 532 7.65 -23.11 18.53
N LYS A 533 7.70 -23.37 19.85
CA LYS A 533 6.51 -23.58 20.68
C LYS A 533 5.85 -22.28 21.12
N LEU A 534 6.58 -21.16 21.11
CA LEU A 534 6.07 -19.86 21.53
C LEU A 534 5.35 -19.19 20.36
N SER A 535 4.26 -18.48 20.67
CA SER A 535 3.48 -17.77 19.66
C SER A 535 4.17 -16.45 19.29
N LYS A 536 4.16 -16.12 18.00
CA LYS A 536 4.61 -14.82 17.48
C LYS A 536 3.76 -13.68 18.07
N ALA A 537 4.32 -12.47 18.16
CA ALA A 537 3.63 -11.29 18.65
C ALA A 537 3.88 -10.06 17.78
N ARG A 538 2.99 -9.08 17.85
CA ARG A 538 3.17 -7.76 17.25
C ARG A 538 2.91 -6.67 18.27
N ILE A 539 3.80 -5.69 18.33
CA ILE A 539 3.73 -4.53 19.23
C ILE A 539 3.58 -3.26 18.40
N TYR A 540 2.57 -2.45 18.72
CA TYR A 540 2.43 -1.09 18.22
C TYR A 540 3.03 -0.10 19.20
N LEU A 541 3.96 0.75 18.75
CA LEU A 541 4.57 1.78 19.57
C LEU A 541 3.68 3.02 19.63
N ASN A 542 3.08 3.27 20.79
CA ASN A 542 2.24 4.44 21.06
C ASN A 542 2.99 5.45 21.94
N CYS A 543 3.30 6.64 21.41
CA CYS A 543 3.92 7.70 22.17
C CYS A 543 2.85 8.62 22.78
N VAL A 544 2.87 8.76 24.11
CA VAL A 544 1.94 9.58 24.88
C VAL A 544 2.60 10.93 25.14
N ILE A 545 2.28 11.92 24.30
CA ILE A 545 2.96 13.23 24.25
C ILE A 545 2.52 14.16 25.41
N ASP A 546 1.46 13.82 26.13
CA ASP A 546 0.79 14.74 27.08
C ASP A 546 1.29 14.64 28.55
N GLN A 547 2.38 13.92 28.84
CA GLN A 547 2.97 13.87 30.18
C GLN A 547 4.48 14.15 30.16
N PRO A 548 5.02 14.93 31.12
CA PRO A 548 6.46 15.16 31.22
C PRO A 548 7.20 13.83 31.43
N ASP A 549 8.29 13.64 30.67
CA ASP A 549 9.09 12.41 30.60
C ASP A 549 9.53 11.86 31.96
N ASP A 550 9.69 12.73 32.96
CA ASP A 550 10.17 12.37 34.29
C ASP A 550 9.15 11.57 35.14
N VAL A 551 7.92 11.37 34.67
CA VAL A 551 6.83 10.73 35.44
C VAL A 551 6.22 9.50 34.73
N PHE A 552 6.35 9.38 33.40
CA PHE A 552 5.67 8.32 32.66
C PHE A 552 6.46 7.00 32.67
N GLN A 553 5.87 5.94 33.23
CA GLN A 553 6.43 4.58 33.16
C GLN A 553 5.91 3.84 31.93
N PRO A 554 6.79 3.37 31.02
CA PRO A 554 6.37 2.58 29.87
C PRO A 554 5.66 1.30 30.28
N TYR A 555 4.61 0.92 29.55
CA TYR A 555 3.85 -0.30 29.82
C TYR A 555 3.27 -0.92 28.55
N ILE A 556 3.05 -2.24 28.60
CA ILE A 556 2.43 -3.00 27.51
C ILE A 556 0.95 -3.24 27.82
N ALA A 557 0.08 -2.72 26.96
CA ALA A 557 -1.34 -3.03 26.97
C ALA A 557 -1.64 -4.20 26.02
N THR A 558 -2.29 -5.23 26.53
CA THR A 558 -2.70 -6.39 25.74
C THR A 558 -3.98 -6.08 24.96
N VAL A 559 -3.90 -6.20 23.64
CA VAL A 559 -5.08 -6.14 22.75
C VAL A 559 -5.56 -7.57 22.47
N LEU A 560 -4.65 -8.46 22.10
CA LEU A 560 -4.88 -9.87 21.85
C LEU A 560 -3.81 -10.70 22.55
N ALA A 561 -4.23 -11.53 23.50
CA ALA A 561 -3.32 -12.36 24.26
C ALA A 561 -2.77 -13.53 23.43
N LEU A 562 -1.54 -13.93 23.74
CA LEU A 562 -0.92 -15.16 23.26
C LEU A 562 -1.59 -16.34 23.97
N SER A 563 -2.13 -17.29 23.21
CA SER A 563 -2.59 -18.55 23.80
C SER A 563 -1.37 -19.43 24.08
N SER A 564 -1.12 -19.76 25.35
CA SER A 564 -0.04 -20.66 25.77
C SER A 564 -0.27 -22.14 25.40
N SER A 565 -1.30 -22.47 24.63
CA SER A 565 -1.56 -23.84 24.24
C SER A 565 -2.38 -23.94 22.94
N ASN A 566 -1.80 -24.61 21.95
CA ASN A 566 -2.43 -24.98 20.67
C ASN A 566 -3.62 -25.98 20.82
N LYS A 567 -4.32 -26.01 21.96
CA LYS A 567 -5.46 -26.88 22.28
C LYS A 567 -6.41 -26.22 23.29
N ARG A 568 -7.13 -25.15 22.91
CA ARG A 568 -8.51 -24.85 23.37
C ARG A 568 -9.09 -23.65 22.62
N ARG A 569 -9.53 -23.89 21.38
CA ARG A 569 -10.64 -23.14 20.77
C ARG A 569 -11.95 -23.67 21.36
N ARG A 570 -12.21 -23.35 22.63
CA ARG A 570 -13.47 -23.55 23.36
C ARG A 570 -13.28 -22.90 24.73
N CYS A 571 -13.82 -21.71 24.90
CA CYS A 571 -14.11 -20.99 26.16
C CYS A 571 -13.98 -19.49 25.90
N TRP A 572 -15.09 -18.87 25.49
CA TRP A 572 -15.38 -17.46 25.75
C TRP A 572 -16.72 -17.36 26.50
N GLU A 573 -17.05 -18.40 27.28
CA GLU A 573 -18.34 -18.53 28.00
C GLU A 573 -18.20 -18.85 29.50
N GLU A 574 -16.99 -18.95 30.09
CA GLU A 574 -16.87 -19.40 31.49
C GLU A 574 -16.10 -18.49 32.48
N ASP A 575 -15.56 -17.34 32.05
CA ASP A 575 -14.83 -16.44 32.97
C ASP A 575 -15.65 -15.26 33.53
N GLU A 576 -16.98 -15.42 33.67
CA GLU A 576 -17.85 -14.48 34.41
C GLU A 576 -18.59 -15.12 35.60
N LYS A 577 -18.17 -16.31 36.06
CA LYS A 577 -18.70 -16.92 37.29
C LYS A 577 -17.61 -17.25 38.31
N ALA A 578 -16.84 -16.23 38.69
CA ALA A 578 -15.95 -16.34 39.85
C ALA A 578 -15.60 -14.98 40.48
N VAL A 579 -16.53 -14.02 40.54
CA VAL A 579 -16.41 -12.86 41.45
C VAL A 579 -17.81 -12.47 41.91
N ASP A 580 -18.42 -13.29 42.76
CA ASP A 580 -19.62 -12.94 43.52
C ASP A 580 -19.65 -13.78 44.80
N SER A 581 -18.71 -13.48 45.71
CA SER A 581 -18.85 -13.64 47.16
C SER A 581 -17.54 -13.26 47.83
N GLU A 582 -17.44 -12.04 48.33
CA GLU A 582 -17.24 -11.76 49.75
C GLU A 582 -17.09 -10.24 49.93
N ASP A 583 -18.04 -9.68 50.69
CA ASP A 583 -17.93 -8.42 51.40
C ASP A 583 -16.55 -8.31 52.05
N ASP A 584 -15.81 -7.25 51.74
CA ASP A 584 -15.19 -6.40 52.76
C ASP A 584 -14.67 -5.12 52.12
N GLY A 585 -15.22 -4.00 52.60
CA GLY A 585 -15.05 -2.69 51.99
C GLY A 585 -13.65 -2.12 52.11
N PHE A 586 -13.24 -1.38 51.08
CA PHE A 586 -12.37 -0.21 51.19
C PHE A 586 -12.74 0.81 50.12
N GLU A 587 -13.13 2.00 50.55
CA GLU A 587 -13.25 3.21 49.72
C GLU A 587 -11.86 3.60 49.18
N ILE A 588 -11.79 3.92 47.88
CA ILE A 588 -10.72 4.77 47.35
C ILE A 588 -11.34 5.80 46.40
N ILE A 589 -10.99 7.05 46.70
CA ILE A 589 -11.27 8.32 46.00
C ILE A 589 -10.74 8.32 44.57
#